data_AF-A0A7W1SQ57-F1
#
_entry.id   AF-A0A7W1SQ57-F1
#
_cell.length_a   1.000
_cell.length_b   1.000
_cell.length_c   1.000
_cell.angle_alpha   90.00
_cell.angle_beta   90.00
_cell.angle_gamma   90.00
#
_symmetry.space_group_name_H-M   'P 1'
#
loop_
_entity.id
_entity.type
_entity.pdbx_description
1 polymer ?
#
loop_
_entity_poly.entity_id
_entity_poly.type
_entity_poly.pdbx_seq_one_letter_code
_entity_poly.pdbx_strand_id
1 'polypeptide(L)'
;MNNFLISIFSIILLIVSNKENFAQTTRTFSATDTWPAPAGVTSVKVECWGGGRNGASLTSTGGNVRGGGGAYALGNAVTVTPGTTYTATVGTAGGNSSFSSIVAAGGGNVTVGNQTGAPGGSTGSAGDVVYNGGNGADGQGNSSGGGGSSAGTSATGNNAVKETGGVAPAGGGNGANGVGSGLVGLAGFPPGGGGSGARGNNQTLAGGAGGNGQVIISYPCTHPINPTGNDLTVYFDHNPHSASATAPSGTSIKWYTTATGLTTTTAPTGTNAGTYQAWAASVNNAADGLGNVCESTTRVLVTLTIEADLPVTWLNFDGYSLINANQGLKSVLFDLFRDA
;
A
#
# COMPACT_ATOMS: atom_id res chain seq x y z
N MET A 1 -33.53 -23.92 -32.60
CA MET A 1 -32.79 -24.19 -31.34
C MET A 1 -31.45 -23.47 -31.25
N ASN A 2 -30.76 -23.14 -32.35
CA ASN A 2 -29.42 -22.52 -32.29
C ASN A 2 -29.37 -21.03 -31.92
N ASN A 3 -30.42 -20.25 -32.18
CA ASN A 3 -30.37 -18.80 -31.92
C ASN A 3 -30.66 -18.44 -30.44
N PHE A 4 -31.31 -19.33 -29.70
CA PHE A 4 -31.61 -19.14 -28.28
C PHE A 4 -30.39 -19.46 -27.39
N LEU A 5 -29.56 -20.41 -27.80
CA LEU A 5 -28.33 -20.81 -27.09
C LEU A 5 -27.20 -19.77 -27.22
N ILE A 6 -27.10 -19.08 -28.36
CA ILE A 6 -26.11 -18.01 -28.58
C ILE A 6 -26.43 -16.78 -27.70
N SER A 7 -27.72 -16.45 -27.53
CA SER A 7 -28.14 -15.34 -26.67
C SER A 7 -27.85 -15.58 -25.18
N ILE A 8 -27.94 -16.83 -24.70
CA ILE A 8 -27.61 -17.18 -23.32
C ILE A 8 -26.09 -17.13 -23.08
N PHE A 9 -25.27 -17.51 -24.06
CA PHE A 9 -23.81 -17.42 -23.98
C PHE A 9 -23.30 -15.96 -23.98
N SER A 10 -23.96 -15.06 -24.73
CA SER A 10 -23.64 -13.62 -24.72
C SER A 10 -24.08 -12.90 -23.45
N ILE A 11 -25.16 -13.33 -22.79
CA ILE A 11 -25.61 -12.78 -21.50
C ILE A 11 -24.75 -13.29 -20.34
N ILE A 12 -24.28 -14.54 -20.39
CA ILE A 12 -23.37 -15.11 -19.38
C ILE A 12 -21.95 -14.52 -19.50
N LEU A 13 -21.50 -14.13 -20.70
CA LEU A 13 -20.21 -13.45 -20.90
C LEU A 13 -20.22 -11.99 -20.40
N LEU A 14 -21.38 -11.36 -20.23
CA LEU A 14 -21.52 -10.00 -19.69
C LEU A 14 -21.59 -9.94 -18.15
N ILE A 15 -21.82 -11.08 -17.48
CA ILE A 15 -21.95 -11.15 -16.01
C ILE A 15 -20.60 -11.46 -15.32
N VAL A 16 -19.52 -11.75 -16.06
CA VAL A 16 -18.24 -12.22 -15.48
C VAL A 16 -17.15 -11.13 -15.40
N SER A 17 -17.46 -9.85 -15.65
CA SER A 17 -16.42 -8.80 -15.72
C SER A 17 -16.63 -7.58 -14.81
N ASN A 18 -17.34 -7.74 -13.69
CA ASN A 18 -17.26 -6.79 -12.56
C ASN A 18 -16.43 -7.36 -11.41
N LYS A 19 -15.26 -7.96 -11.72
CA LYS A 19 -14.22 -8.03 -10.70
C LYS A 19 -13.55 -6.66 -10.70
N GLU A 20 -14.00 -5.81 -9.78
CA GLU A 20 -13.29 -4.60 -9.38
C GLU A 20 -11.81 -4.95 -9.22
N ASN A 21 -10.97 -4.52 -10.17
CA ASN A 21 -9.52 -4.62 -10.02
C ASN A 21 -9.13 -3.54 -9.01
N PHE A 22 -9.23 -3.87 -7.73
CA PHE A 22 -8.73 -2.99 -6.68
C PHE A 22 -7.23 -2.80 -6.93
N ALA A 23 -6.81 -1.56 -7.17
CA ALA A 23 -5.39 -1.23 -7.15
C ALA A 23 -4.83 -1.63 -5.78
N GLN A 24 -3.89 -2.58 -5.77
CA GLN A 24 -3.24 -3.03 -4.56
C GLN A 24 -2.11 -2.05 -4.23
N THR A 25 -2.11 -1.52 -3.01
CA THR A 25 -0.97 -0.80 -2.47
C THR A 25 0.07 -1.82 -2.00
N THR A 26 1.35 -1.55 -2.27
CA THR A 26 2.46 -2.35 -1.75
C THR A 26 3.41 -1.47 -0.94
N ARG A 27 3.79 -1.93 0.27
CA ARG A 27 4.82 -1.32 1.12
C ARG A 27 5.95 -2.31 1.33
N THR A 28 7.17 -1.87 1.03
CA THR A 28 8.40 -2.66 1.25
C THR A 28 9.17 -2.10 2.44
N PHE A 29 9.58 -2.99 3.34
CA PHE A 29 10.41 -2.72 4.50
C PHE A 29 11.76 -3.39 4.31
N SER A 30 12.81 -2.58 4.19
CA SER A 30 14.22 -3.03 4.16
C SER A 30 14.93 -2.89 5.52
N ALA A 31 14.21 -2.37 6.52
CA ALA A 31 14.57 -2.28 7.92
C ALA A 31 13.30 -2.36 8.78
N THR A 32 13.45 -2.73 10.06
CA THR A 32 12.31 -2.81 10.99
C THR A 32 11.63 -1.46 11.13
N ASP A 33 10.32 -1.44 10.95
CA ASP A 33 9.49 -0.24 11.07
C ASP A 33 8.05 -0.64 11.42
N THR A 34 7.21 0.36 11.66
CA THR A 34 5.80 0.19 11.99
C THR A 34 4.88 0.58 10.83
N TRP A 35 3.72 -0.06 10.79
CA TRP A 35 2.65 0.20 9.83
C TRP A 35 1.31 0.31 10.57
N PRO A 36 0.72 1.52 10.61
CA PRO A 36 -0.67 1.67 11.05
C PRO A 36 -1.59 1.10 9.97
N ALA A 37 -2.40 0.11 10.31
CA ALA A 37 -3.39 -0.45 9.39
C ALA A 37 -4.39 0.63 8.96
N PRO A 38 -4.52 0.93 7.66
CA PRO A 38 -5.43 1.97 7.19
C PRO A 38 -6.90 1.64 7.51
N ALA A 39 -7.73 2.68 7.57
CA ALA A 39 -9.17 2.50 7.76
C ALA A 39 -9.75 1.56 6.69
N GLY A 40 -10.59 0.61 7.08
CA GLY A 40 -11.21 -0.37 6.18
C GLY A 40 -10.30 -1.54 5.75
N VAL A 41 -8.98 -1.49 6.01
CA VAL A 41 -8.09 -2.61 5.69
C VAL A 41 -8.17 -3.64 6.81
N THR A 42 -8.77 -4.79 6.51
CA THR A 42 -8.95 -5.90 7.46
C THR A 42 -8.10 -7.14 7.14
N SER A 43 -7.44 -7.14 5.98
CA SER A 43 -6.56 -8.21 5.54
C SER A 43 -5.44 -7.68 4.65
N VAL A 44 -4.26 -8.26 4.77
CA VAL A 44 -3.07 -7.94 3.97
C VAL A 44 -2.39 -9.22 3.47
N LYS A 45 -1.86 -9.19 2.25
CA LYS A 45 -0.85 -10.16 1.80
C LYS A 45 0.49 -9.76 2.41
N VAL A 46 1.25 -10.73 2.91
CA VAL A 46 2.55 -10.52 3.57
C VAL A 46 3.58 -11.45 2.95
N GLU A 47 4.72 -10.90 2.56
CA GLU A 47 5.88 -11.65 2.09
C GLU A 47 7.09 -11.29 2.95
N CYS A 48 7.69 -12.27 3.60
CA CYS A 48 8.84 -12.09 4.46
C CYS A 48 10.03 -12.86 3.90
N TRP A 49 11.20 -12.23 3.90
CA TRP A 49 12.50 -12.86 3.68
C TRP A 49 13.35 -12.71 4.94
N GLY A 50 13.83 -13.81 5.50
CA GLY A 50 14.76 -13.77 6.63
C GLY A 50 16.10 -13.15 6.24
N GLY A 51 16.85 -12.62 7.20
CA GLY A 51 18.18 -12.10 6.96
C GLY A 51 19.21 -13.20 6.71
N GLY A 52 20.14 -12.96 5.80
CA GLY A 52 21.24 -13.87 5.52
C GLY A 52 22.23 -13.88 6.68
N ARG A 53 22.87 -15.00 6.95
CA ARG A 53 23.88 -15.08 8.01
C ARG A 53 25.18 -14.42 7.54
N ASN A 54 25.93 -13.84 8.46
CA ASN A 54 27.30 -13.42 8.19
C ASN A 54 28.18 -14.65 7.88
N GLY A 55 29.12 -14.49 6.96
CA GLY A 55 30.27 -15.37 6.92
C GLY A 55 31.13 -15.17 8.16
N ALA A 56 31.88 -16.20 8.52
CA ALA A 56 32.73 -16.16 9.69
C ALA A 56 34.02 -15.37 9.43
N SER A 57 34.43 -14.67 10.49
CA SER A 57 35.73 -14.03 10.60
C SER A 57 36.84 -15.05 10.83
N LEU A 58 38.04 -14.71 10.39
CA LEU A 58 39.28 -15.43 10.66
C LEU A 58 39.96 -14.84 11.90
N THR A 59 40.55 -15.66 12.78
CA THR A 59 41.32 -15.19 13.95
C THR A 59 42.70 -15.84 14.14
N SER A 60 43.07 -16.92 13.44
CA SER A 60 44.46 -17.42 13.47
C SER A 60 44.89 -18.26 12.26
N THR A 61 44.14 -19.27 11.81
CA THR A 61 44.31 -19.95 10.49
C THR A 61 43.19 -20.98 10.31
N GLY A 62 42.76 -21.26 9.08
CA GLY A 62 41.72 -22.28 8.78
C GLY A 62 40.44 -21.71 8.17
N GLY A 63 39.80 -22.49 7.29
CA GLY A 63 38.63 -22.07 6.52
C GLY A 63 37.37 -22.02 7.39
N ASN A 64 36.78 -20.84 7.53
CA ASN A 64 35.68 -20.64 8.47
C ASN A 64 34.31 -20.48 7.77
N VAL A 65 33.27 -20.73 8.56
CA VAL A 65 31.82 -20.79 8.27
C VAL A 65 31.34 -19.70 7.31
N ARG A 66 30.28 -19.97 6.56
CA ARG A 66 29.76 -19.13 5.46
C ARG A 66 28.29 -18.92 5.69
N GLY A 67 27.79 -17.75 5.33
CA GLY A 67 26.41 -17.40 5.57
C GLY A 67 25.46 -18.31 4.82
N GLY A 68 24.51 -18.91 5.53
CA GLY A 68 23.30 -19.45 4.91
C GLY A 68 22.37 -18.28 4.54
N GLY A 69 21.63 -18.42 3.45
CA GLY A 69 20.62 -17.45 3.06
C GLY A 69 19.36 -17.55 3.92
N GLY A 70 18.56 -16.50 3.97
CA GLY A 70 17.28 -16.48 4.67
C GLY A 70 16.17 -17.26 3.95
N ALA A 71 15.20 -17.74 4.72
CA ALA A 71 13.96 -18.33 4.20
C ALA A 71 13.04 -17.26 3.59
N TYR A 72 12.01 -17.72 2.89
CA TYR A 72 10.85 -16.95 2.45
C TYR A 72 9.59 -17.51 3.12
N ALA A 73 8.68 -16.63 3.51
CA ALA A 73 7.35 -16.99 3.98
C ALA A 73 6.29 -16.03 3.41
N LEU A 74 5.16 -16.59 2.97
CA LEU A 74 4.01 -15.87 2.44
C LEU A 74 2.79 -16.10 3.33
N GLY A 75 2.04 -15.05 3.63
CA GLY A 75 0.65 -15.13 4.08
C GLY A 75 -0.25 -14.41 3.07
N ASN A 76 -1.21 -15.11 2.48
CA ASN A 76 -2.07 -14.53 1.43
C ASN A 76 -3.12 -13.57 1.99
N ALA A 77 -3.58 -13.84 3.22
CA ALA A 77 -4.67 -13.09 3.85
C ALA A 77 -4.46 -12.99 5.37
N VAL A 78 -3.43 -12.26 5.79
CA VAL A 78 -3.16 -12.00 7.21
C VAL A 78 -4.18 -10.99 7.73
N THR A 79 -4.97 -11.39 8.73
CA THR A 79 -5.97 -10.52 9.35
C THR A 79 -5.30 -9.36 10.08
N VAL A 80 -5.80 -8.15 9.85
CA VAL A 80 -5.42 -6.94 10.56
C VAL A 80 -6.66 -6.17 11.02
N THR A 81 -6.51 -5.33 12.03
CA THR A 81 -7.59 -4.49 12.56
C THR A 81 -7.32 -3.05 12.13
N PRO A 82 -8.27 -2.38 11.43
CA PRO A 82 -8.13 -0.98 11.06
C PRO A 82 -7.73 -0.09 12.25
N GLY A 83 -6.79 0.82 12.04
CA GLY A 83 -6.26 1.73 13.06
C GLY A 83 -5.26 1.11 14.03
N THR A 84 -5.04 -0.21 13.98
CA THR A 84 -4.01 -0.88 14.81
C THR A 84 -2.64 -0.76 14.16
N THR A 85 -1.62 -0.42 14.93
CA THR A 85 -0.23 -0.37 14.47
C THR A 85 0.43 -1.75 14.58
N TYR A 86 0.96 -2.24 13.47
CA TYR A 86 1.72 -3.48 13.36
C TYR A 86 3.20 -3.19 13.17
N THR A 87 4.07 -4.05 13.71
CA THR A 87 5.51 -3.98 13.46
C THR A 87 5.89 -4.95 12.34
N ALA A 88 6.52 -4.42 11.29
CA ALA A 88 7.23 -5.23 10.31
C ALA A 88 8.67 -5.39 10.79
N THR A 89 9.02 -6.57 11.27
CA THR A 89 10.38 -6.88 11.73
C THR A 89 11.20 -7.33 10.53
N VAL A 90 12.31 -6.64 10.26
CA VAL A 90 13.27 -7.06 9.23
C VAL A 90 14.49 -7.65 9.89
N GLY A 91 14.74 -8.93 9.62
CA GLY A 91 15.90 -9.66 10.13
C GLY A 91 17.19 -9.12 9.55
N THR A 92 18.15 -8.79 10.42
CA THR A 92 19.54 -8.52 10.00
C THR A 92 20.32 -9.83 9.94
N ALA A 93 21.64 -9.82 10.13
CA ALA A 93 22.50 -10.99 9.99
C ALA A 93 21.98 -12.27 10.71
N GLY A 94 21.38 -13.19 9.96
CA GLY A 94 20.77 -14.42 10.47
C GLY A 94 19.54 -14.23 11.35
N GLY A 95 18.96 -13.03 11.36
CA GLY A 95 17.74 -12.69 12.08
C GLY A 95 16.49 -13.04 11.27
N ASN A 96 15.39 -13.34 11.96
CA ASN A 96 14.11 -13.59 11.32
C ASN A 96 13.46 -12.29 10.87
N SER A 97 12.76 -12.32 9.74
CA SER A 97 11.82 -11.27 9.37
C SER A 97 10.40 -11.74 9.68
N SER A 98 9.56 -10.84 10.16
CA SER A 98 8.19 -11.20 10.52
C SER A 98 7.21 -10.05 10.42
N PHE A 99 5.95 -10.41 10.22
CA PHE A 99 4.81 -9.53 10.36
C PHE A 99 3.62 -10.36 10.85
N SER A 100 3.04 -9.98 11.97
CA SER A 100 2.03 -10.79 12.66
C SER A 100 2.54 -12.23 12.87
N SER A 101 1.79 -13.25 12.45
CA SER A 101 2.16 -14.67 12.53
C SER A 101 3.08 -15.16 11.41
N ILE A 102 3.35 -14.34 10.38
CA ILE A 102 4.20 -14.73 9.26
C ILE A 102 5.66 -14.51 9.64
N VAL A 103 6.45 -15.56 9.58
CA VAL A 103 7.86 -15.56 9.99
C VAL A 103 8.69 -16.22 8.90
N ALA A 104 9.72 -15.53 8.42
CA ALA A 104 10.76 -16.09 7.59
C ALA A 104 12.05 -16.20 8.40
N ALA A 105 12.53 -17.43 8.62
CA ALA A 105 13.73 -17.67 9.41
C ALA A 105 14.97 -17.07 8.74
N GLY A 106 15.86 -16.47 9.54
CA GLY A 106 17.18 -16.06 9.08
C GLY A 106 18.11 -17.25 8.82
N GLY A 107 19.21 -17.01 8.11
CA GLY A 107 20.27 -18.00 7.92
C GLY A 107 20.77 -18.56 9.25
N GLY A 108 20.92 -19.88 9.34
CA GLY A 108 21.24 -20.55 10.59
C GLY A 108 22.70 -20.36 11.02
N ASN A 109 22.99 -20.73 12.27
CA ASN A 109 24.36 -20.75 12.78
C ASN A 109 25.06 -22.08 12.46
N VAL A 110 26.39 -22.10 12.48
CA VAL A 110 27.17 -23.34 12.54
C VAL A 110 27.82 -23.46 13.91
N THR A 111 27.84 -24.67 14.44
CA THR A 111 28.60 -25.01 15.65
C THR A 111 30.09 -24.82 15.37
N VAL A 112 30.76 -24.03 16.20
CA VAL A 112 32.21 -23.76 16.11
C VAL A 112 32.98 -25.07 15.98
N GLY A 113 33.87 -25.16 14.97
CA GLY A 113 34.76 -26.30 14.74
C GLY A 113 34.41 -27.21 13.56
N ASN A 114 33.24 -27.03 12.92
CA ASN A 114 32.91 -27.74 11.68
C ASN A 114 33.09 -26.82 10.46
N GLN A 115 33.79 -27.29 9.42
CA GLN A 115 34.05 -26.51 8.20
C GLN A 115 32.83 -26.38 7.27
N THR A 116 31.73 -27.07 7.62
CA THR A 116 30.47 -27.10 6.87
C THR A 116 29.84 -25.72 6.77
N GLY A 117 29.38 -25.35 5.58
CA GLY A 117 28.60 -24.15 5.33
C GLY A 117 27.37 -24.01 6.22
N ALA A 118 27.00 -22.78 6.56
CA ALA A 118 25.86 -22.57 7.43
C ALA A 118 24.56 -22.96 6.75
N PRO A 119 23.65 -23.60 7.50
CA PRO A 119 22.36 -23.95 6.95
C PRO A 119 21.60 -22.67 6.57
N GLY A 120 20.85 -22.73 5.48
CA GLY A 120 19.87 -21.71 5.16
C GLY A 120 18.77 -21.64 6.23
N GLY A 121 18.04 -20.53 6.24
CA GLY A 121 16.88 -20.37 7.11
C GLY A 121 15.82 -21.44 6.81
N SER A 122 15.33 -22.09 7.86
CA SER A 122 14.28 -23.10 7.76
C SER A 122 13.49 -23.16 9.07
N THR A 123 14.14 -23.61 10.15
CA THR A 123 13.52 -23.81 11.47
C THR A 123 12.88 -22.53 12.00
N GLY A 124 11.60 -22.62 12.37
CA GLY A 124 10.84 -21.48 12.91
C GLY A 124 10.18 -20.59 11.86
N SER A 125 10.25 -20.93 10.57
CA SER A 125 9.47 -20.24 9.54
C SER A 125 7.99 -20.63 9.61
N ALA A 126 7.10 -19.68 9.33
CA ALA A 126 5.65 -19.85 9.40
C ALA A 126 4.96 -18.99 8.33
N GLY A 127 4.03 -19.59 7.60
CA GLY A 127 3.21 -18.94 6.56
C GLY A 127 2.41 -19.98 5.79
N ASP A 128 1.53 -19.51 4.89
CA ASP A 128 0.78 -20.35 3.95
C ASP A 128 1.73 -21.09 2.99
N VAL A 129 2.79 -20.39 2.56
CA VAL A 129 3.87 -20.94 1.76
C VAL A 129 5.19 -20.58 2.44
N VAL A 130 6.10 -21.56 2.54
CA VAL A 130 7.44 -21.38 3.09
C VAL A 130 8.45 -22.01 2.15
N TYR A 131 9.53 -21.31 1.88
CA TYR A 131 10.69 -21.82 1.15
C TYR A 131 11.96 -21.59 1.97
N ASN A 132 12.76 -22.64 2.13
CA ASN A 132 14.00 -22.57 2.90
C ASN A 132 15.08 -21.82 2.13
N GLY A 133 15.95 -21.12 2.87
CA GLY A 133 17.16 -20.52 2.30
C GLY A 133 18.19 -21.57 1.88
N GLY A 134 19.14 -21.14 1.04
CA GLY A 134 20.26 -21.96 0.61
C GLY A 134 21.38 -22.02 1.64
N ASN A 135 22.07 -23.15 1.71
CA ASN A 135 23.23 -23.35 2.57
C ASN A 135 24.48 -22.64 2.00
N GLY A 136 25.37 -22.21 2.89
CA GLY A 136 26.72 -21.78 2.51
C GLY A 136 27.58 -22.93 1.94
N ALA A 137 28.64 -22.56 1.23
CA ALA A 137 29.74 -23.40 0.72
C ALA A 137 30.50 -24.17 1.80
N ASP A 138 31.46 -25.00 1.38
CA ASP A 138 32.74 -25.21 2.05
C ASP A 138 33.85 -24.48 1.26
N GLY A 139 34.91 -24.02 1.91
CA GLY A 139 36.01 -23.31 1.27
C GLY A 139 37.05 -24.32 0.83
N GLN A 140 37.60 -24.17 -0.37
CA GLN A 140 38.57 -25.10 -0.92
C GLN A 140 39.95 -24.45 -1.08
N GLY A 141 41.01 -25.22 -0.87
CA GLY A 141 42.38 -24.78 -1.16
C GLY A 141 42.74 -23.51 -0.42
N ASN A 142 43.01 -22.42 -1.15
CA ASN A 142 43.36 -21.08 -0.64
C ASN A 142 42.22 -20.05 -0.70
N SER A 143 40.97 -20.50 -0.85
CA SER A 143 39.80 -19.64 -0.93
C SER A 143 38.82 -19.90 0.21
N SER A 144 38.04 -18.90 0.61
CA SER A 144 36.84 -19.14 1.41
C SER A 144 35.71 -19.63 0.50
N GLY A 145 34.72 -20.32 1.06
CA GLY A 145 33.52 -20.65 0.30
C GLY A 145 32.53 -19.49 0.22
N GLY A 146 31.60 -19.59 -0.72
CA GLY A 146 30.51 -18.65 -0.91
C GLY A 146 29.38 -18.81 0.11
N GLY A 147 28.53 -17.78 0.22
CA GLY A 147 27.29 -17.83 0.99
C GLY A 147 26.12 -18.40 0.17
N GLY A 148 25.13 -18.99 0.83
CA GLY A 148 23.91 -19.46 0.18
C GLY A 148 22.98 -18.30 -0.20
N SER A 149 22.17 -18.44 -1.25
CA SER A 149 21.14 -17.44 -1.55
C SER A 149 19.95 -17.56 -0.61
N SER A 150 19.21 -16.47 -0.43
CA SER A 150 17.87 -16.59 0.16
C SER A 150 16.92 -17.33 -0.78
N ALA A 151 15.82 -17.80 -0.20
CA ALA A 151 14.68 -18.26 -0.98
C ALA A 151 14.02 -17.13 -1.77
N GLY A 152 13.25 -17.52 -2.77
CA GLY A 152 12.49 -16.61 -3.64
C GLY A 152 10.99 -16.82 -3.46
N THR A 153 10.20 -16.11 -4.25
CA THR A 153 8.73 -16.17 -4.16
C THR A 153 8.12 -17.49 -4.63
N SER A 154 8.92 -18.36 -5.24
CA SER A 154 8.45 -19.61 -5.87
C SER A 154 9.41 -20.80 -5.71
N ALA A 155 10.53 -20.65 -5.01
CA ALA A 155 11.52 -21.71 -4.85
C ALA A 155 12.40 -21.50 -3.61
N THR A 156 12.95 -22.60 -3.12
CA THR A 156 14.01 -22.60 -2.10
C THR A 156 15.27 -21.91 -2.60
N GLY A 157 16.04 -21.33 -1.69
CA GLY A 157 17.33 -20.74 -2.00
C GLY A 157 18.31 -21.80 -2.50
N ASN A 158 19.20 -21.40 -3.39
CA ASN A 158 20.22 -22.29 -3.91
C ASN A 158 21.43 -22.29 -2.96
N ASN A 159 21.93 -23.49 -2.71
CA ASN A 159 23.17 -23.65 -1.98
C ASN A 159 24.33 -23.01 -2.77
N ALA A 160 25.29 -22.45 -2.06
CA ALA A 160 26.58 -22.17 -2.67
C ALA A 160 27.27 -23.47 -3.09
N VAL A 161 28.22 -23.36 -4.02
CA VAL A 161 29.10 -24.45 -4.43
C VAL A 161 30.53 -23.96 -4.35
N LYS A 162 31.28 -24.49 -3.38
CA LYS A 162 32.66 -24.07 -3.09
C LYS A 162 32.74 -22.55 -2.88
N GLU A 163 33.56 -21.83 -3.66
CA GLU A 163 33.69 -20.37 -3.66
C GLU A 163 32.50 -19.66 -4.32
N THR A 164 31.73 -20.32 -5.18
CA THR A 164 30.62 -19.67 -5.88
C THR A 164 29.42 -19.54 -4.94
N GLY A 165 28.98 -18.30 -4.72
CA GLY A 165 27.79 -17.99 -3.95
C GLY A 165 26.53 -18.54 -4.63
N GLY A 166 25.52 -18.88 -3.83
CA GLY A 166 24.23 -19.31 -4.37
C GLY A 166 23.60 -18.19 -5.19
N VAL A 167 23.17 -18.49 -6.42
CA VAL A 167 22.34 -17.57 -7.20
C VAL A 167 20.90 -17.72 -6.69
N ALA A 168 20.24 -16.62 -6.36
CA ALA A 168 18.89 -16.67 -5.82
C ALA A 168 17.86 -16.99 -6.91
N PRO A 169 16.80 -17.75 -6.56
CA PRO A 169 15.55 -17.69 -7.32
C PRO A 169 14.96 -16.27 -7.31
N ALA A 170 13.98 -16.03 -8.19
CA ALA A 170 13.35 -14.72 -8.35
C ALA A 170 12.81 -14.15 -7.01
N GLY A 171 13.08 -12.88 -6.76
CA GLY A 171 12.72 -12.16 -5.53
C GLY A 171 13.68 -12.37 -4.35
N GLY A 172 14.64 -13.30 -4.44
CA GLY A 172 15.68 -13.49 -3.43
C GLY A 172 16.97 -12.72 -3.74
N GLY A 173 17.85 -12.65 -2.74
CA GLY A 173 19.18 -12.08 -2.80
C GLY A 173 20.26 -13.17 -2.92
N ASN A 174 21.19 -12.98 -3.86
CA ASN A 174 22.31 -13.87 -4.09
C ASN A 174 23.21 -13.97 -2.86
N GLY A 175 23.74 -15.16 -2.60
CA GLY A 175 24.84 -15.33 -1.66
C GLY A 175 26.14 -14.79 -2.25
N ALA A 176 27.06 -14.34 -1.39
CA ALA A 176 28.32 -13.78 -1.84
C ALA A 176 29.28 -14.87 -2.34
N ASN A 177 30.09 -14.55 -3.34
CA ASN A 177 31.24 -15.40 -3.69
C ASN A 177 32.28 -15.35 -2.57
N GLY A 178 32.98 -16.47 -2.38
CA GLY A 178 34.17 -16.59 -1.57
C GLY A 178 35.34 -15.77 -2.12
N VAL A 179 36.35 -15.60 -1.27
CA VAL A 179 37.52 -14.76 -1.54
C VAL A 179 38.81 -15.56 -1.44
N GLY A 180 39.84 -15.13 -2.17
CA GLY A 180 41.19 -15.68 -2.06
C GLY A 180 41.89 -15.28 -0.75
N SER A 181 43.09 -15.83 -0.54
CA SER A 181 43.91 -15.57 0.65
C SER A 181 44.26 -14.09 0.85
N GLY A 182 44.14 -13.62 2.09
CA GLY A 182 44.45 -12.26 2.53
C GLY A 182 43.27 -11.29 2.45
N LEU A 183 42.06 -11.76 2.14
CA LEU A 183 40.89 -10.93 1.88
C LEU A 183 39.79 -11.14 2.93
N VAL A 184 39.11 -10.04 3.26
CA VAL A 184 37.85 -10.06 4.02
C VAL A 184 36.73 -10.68 3.20
N GLY A 185 35.75 -11.27 3.87
CA GLY A 185 34.60 -11.84 3.17
C GLY A 185 33.73 -10.77 2.49
N LEU A 186 33.12 -11.14 1.38
CA LEU A 186 32.16 -10.32 0.63
C LEU A 186 30.76 -10.44 1.22
N ALA A 187 30.02 -9.33 1.21
CA ALA A 187 28.65 -9.27 1.68
C ALA A 187 27.67 -9.99 0.74
N GLY A 188 26.67 -10.67 1.30
CA GLY A 188 25.55 -11.24 0.56
C GLY A 188 24.58 -10.15 0.12
N PHE A 189 23.84 -10.40 -0.96
CA PHE A 189 22.89 -9.42 -1.49
C PHE A 189 21.54 -9.48 -0.74
N PRO A 190 20.91 -8.33 -0.44
CA PRO A 190 19.54 -8.31 0.04
C PRO A 190 18.54 -8.67 -1.08
N PRO A 191 17.36 -9.25 -0.73
CA PRO A 191 17.01 -9.69 0.61
C PRO A 191 17.71 -11.02 0.97
N GLY A 192 18.28 -11.11 2.16
CA GLY A 192 18.58 -12.39 2.80
C GLY A 192 19.74 -13.23 2.27
N GLY A 193 20.55 -12.77 1.31
CA GLY A 193 21.70 -13.53 0.81
C GLY A 193 22.80 -13.71 1.87
N GLY A 194 23.36 -14.91 1.97
CA GLY A 194 24.44 -15.20 2.93
C GLY A 194 25.77 -14.54 2.57
N GLY A 195 26.51 -14.06 3.57
CA GLY A 195 27.85 -13.52 3.39
C GLY A 195 28.90 -14.62 3.22
N SER A 196 30.00 -14.34 2.50
CA SER A 196 31.10 -15.30 2.37
C SER A 196 32.05 -15.23 3.57
N GLY A 197 32.80 -16.31 3.81
CA GLY A 197 33.83 -16.30 4.86
C GLY A 197 35.04 -15.44 4.48
N ALA A 198 35.83 -15.03 5.47
CA ALA A 198 37.15 -14.45 5.22
C ALA A 198 38.19 -15.53 4.90
N ARG A 199 39.32 -15.14 4.29
CA ARG A 199 40.45 -16.06 4.08
C ARG A 199 41.78 -15.35 4.25
N GLY A 200 42.71 -15.94 5.00
CA GLY A 200 44.02 -15.36 5.29
C GLY A 200 44.99 -16.34 5.92
N ASN A 201 46.20 -15.87 6.21
CA ASN A 201 47.29 -16.64 6.79
C ASN A 201 47.85 -15.85 7.99
N ASN A 202 47.59 -16.29 9.22
CA ASN A 202 47.96 -15.60 10.46
C ASN A 202 47.49 -14.13 10.53
N GLN A 203 46.24 -13.88 10.13
CA GLN A 203 45.61 -12.56 10.21
C GLN A 203 44.19 -12.67 10.76
N THR A 204 43.73 -11.58 11.40
CA THR A 204 42.33 -11.42 11.76
C THR A 204 41.60 -10.69 10.64
N LEU A 205 40.64 -11.36 9.99
CA LEU A 205 39.89 -10.80 8.85
C LEU A 205 38.39 -11.00 9.08
N ALA A 206 37.60 -9.96 8.83
CA ALA A 206 36.16 -10.02 8.99
C ALA A 206 35.51 -10.89 7.90
N GLY A 207 34.55 -11.72 8.29
CA GLY A 207 33.66 -12.38 7.34
C GLY A 207 32.70 -11.37 6.70
N GLY A 208 32.15 -11.74 5.55
CA GLY A 208 31.20 -10.92 4.83
C GLY A 208 29.87 -10.84 5.57
N ALA A 209 29.27 -9.64 5.59
CA ALA A 209 27.94 -9.47 6.16
C ALA A 209 26.89 -10.27 5.37
N GLY A 210 25.90 -10.83 6.05
CA GLY A 210 24.70 -11.33 5.39
C GLY A 210 23.80 -10.18 4.99
N GLY A 211 23.11 -10.31 3.85
CA GLY A 211 22.12 -9.35 3.40
C GLY A 211 20.95 -9.29 4.38
N ASN A 212 20.49 -8.08 4.70
CA ASN A 212 19.26 -7.89 5.48
C ASN A 212 18.09 -8.59 4.79
N GLY A 213 17.15 -9.06 5.59
CA GLY A 213 15.87 -9.56 5.13
C GLY A 213 15.01 -8.45 4.55
N GLN A 214 13.75 -8.78 4.28
CA GLN A 214 12.77 -7.85 3.77
C GLN A 214 11.37 -8.28 4.22
N VAL A 215 10.49 -7.32 4.43
CA VAL A 215 9.05 -7.57 4.56
C VAL A 215 8.35 -6.76 3.49
N ILE A 216 7.42 -7.36 2.77
CA ILE A 216 6.54 -6.68 1.84
C ILE A 216 5.11 -6.95 2.32
N ILE A 217 4.32 -5.90 2.46
CA ILE A 217 2.88 -6.03 2.64
C ILE A 217 2.18 -5.46 1.43
N SER A 218 1.13 -6.14 0.99
CA SER A 218 0.31 -5.68 -0.11
C SER A 218 -1.17 -5.80 0.25
N TYR A 219 -1.91 -4.71 0.12
CA TYR A 219 -3.29 -4.61 0.60
C TYR A 219 -4.13 -3.76 -0.36
N PRO A 220 -5.44 -4.04 -0.48
CA PRO A 220 -6.30 -3.22 -1.31
C PRO A 220 -6.37 -1.81 -0.72
N CYS A 221 -6.37 -0.80 -1.57
CA CYS A 221 -6.79 0.50 -1.07
C CYS A 221 -8.30 0.50 -0.83
N THR A 222 -8.70 0.77 0.41
CA THR A 222 -10.10 0.83 0.82
C THR A 222 -10.68 2.17 0.43
N HIS A 223 -11.36 2.18 -0.71
CA HIS A 223 -12.05 3.36 -1.19
C HIS A 223 -13.18 3.69 -0.19
N PRO A 224 -13.26 4.92 0.32
CA PRO A 224 -14.37 5.31 1.17
C PRO A 224 -15.69 5.24 0.40
N ILE A 225 -16.79 5.12 1.15
CA ILE A 225 -18.13 5.28 0.60
C ILE A 225 -18.23 6.67 -0.03
N ASN A 226 -18.97 6.80 -1.13
CA ASN A 226 -19.25 8.10 -1.75
C ASN A 226 -19.84 9.08 -0.73
N PRO A 227 -19.57 10.39 -0.86
CA PRO A 227 -20.23 11.39 -0.05
C PRO A 227 -21.70 11.51 -0.44
N THR A 228 -22.52 12.04 0.46
CA THR A 228 -23.89 12.43 0.14
C THR A 228 -23.87 13.85 -0.40
N GLY A 229 -24.36 14.06 -1.62
CA GLY A 229 -24.55 15.40 -2.20
C GLY A 229 -25.75 16.09 -1.56
N ASN A 230 -25.58 17.36 -1.19
CA ASN A 230 -26.63 18.20 -0.64
C ASN A 230 -26.86 19.37 -1.59
N ASP A 231 -27.66 19.14 -2.62
CA ASP A 231 -28.04 20.16 -3.60
C ASP A 231 -28.84 21.29 -2.94
N LEU A 232 -28.74 22.49 -3.49
CA LEU A 232 -29.42 23.68 -2.97
C LEU A 232 -30.10 24.44 -4.10
N THR A 233 -31.38 24.76 -3.91
CA THR A 233 -32.14 25.66 -4.79
C THR A 233 -32.65 26.83 -3.97
N VAL A 234 -32.34 28.05 -4.41
CA VAL A 234 -32.73 29.31 -3.77
C VAL A 234 -33.15 30.33 -4.81
N TYR A 235 -33.89 31.35 -4.40
CA TYR A 235 -34.13 32.52 -5.24
C TYR A 235 -33.00 33.53 -5.10
N PHE A 236 -32.79 34.31 -6.16
CA PHE A 236 -31.82 35.38 -6.16
C PHE A 236 -32.14 36.44 -5.09
N ASP A 237 -31.22 36.62 -4.15
CA ASP A 237 -31.37 37.54 -3.01
C ASP A 237 -30.13 38.45 -2.83
N HIS A 238 -29.27 38.51 -3.87
CA HIS A 238 -27.97 39.19 -3.86
C HIS A 238 -26.94 38.67 -2.83
N ASN A 239 -27.20 37.56 -2.13
CA ASN A 239 -26.25 36.96 -1.20
C ASN A 239 -25.54 35.75 -1.84
N PRO A 240 -24.31 35.42 -1.39
CA PRO A 240 -23.64 34.19 -1.81
C PRO A 240 -24.31 32.97 -1.18
N HIS A 241 -24.58 31.96 -2.00
CA HIS A 241 -25.08 30.65 -1.58
C HIS A 241 -24.08 29.56 -1.97
N SER A 242 -24.08 28.46 -1.22
CA SER A 242 -23.21 27.31 -1.47
C SER A 242 -23.99 26.01 -1.23
N ALA A 243 -23.98 25.10 -2.19
CA ALA A 243 -24.41 23.72 -1.95
C ALA A 243 -23.25 22.92 -1.31
N SER A 244 -23.55 21.78 -0.70
CA SER A 244 -22.55 21.07 0.12
C SER A 244 -22.53 19.56 -0.15
N ALA A 245 -21.59 18.87 0.48
CA ALA A 245 -21.57 17.41 0.52
C ALA A 245 -21.21 16.95 1.94
N THR A 246 -21.81 15.84 2.37
CA THR A 246 -21.54 15.23 3.67
C THR A 246 -20.66 14.00 3.48
N ALA A 247 -19.47 14.03 4.09
CA ALA A 247 -18.55 12.89 4.07
C ALA A 247 -19.02 11.81 5.05
N PRO A 248 -18.86 10.51 4.73
CA PRO A 248 -18.96 9.44 5.72
C PRO A 248 -17.99 9.64 6.88
N SER A 249 -18.32 9.09 8.05
CA SER A 249 -17.47 9.16 9.24
C SER A 249 -16.04 8.68 8.94
N GLY A 250 -15.04 9.41 9.42
CA GLY A 250 -13.61 9.10 9.22
C GLY A 250 -13.03 9.52 7.86
N THR A 251 -13.79 10.26 7.05
CA THR A 251 -13.36 10.75 5.73
C THR A 251 -13.55 12.27 5.60
N SER A 252 -13.03 12.86 4.52
CA SER A 252 -13.16 14.27 4.17
C SER A 252 -13.65 14.42 2.73
N ILE A 253 -14.10 15.62 2.37
CA ILE A 253 -14.53 15.91 1.00
C ILE A 253 -13.38 16.52 0.20
N LYS A 254 -13.20 16.05 -1.04
CA LYS A 254 -12.39 16.69 -2.06
C LYS A 254 -13.24 16.98 -3.29
N TRP A 255 -13.13 18.20 -3.81
CA TRP A 255 -13.98 18.71 -4.88
C TRP A 255 -13.26 18.74 -6.22
N TYR A 256 -14.00 18.45 -7.29
CA TYR A 256 -13.50 18.38 -8.66
C TYR A 256 -14.40 19.11 -9.66
N THR A 257 -13.79 19.60 -10.73
CA THR A 257 -14.52 20.26 -11.84
C THR A 257 -15.32 19.28 -12.69
N THR A 258 -14.93 18.00 -12.72
CA THR A 258 -15.58 16.95 -13.54
C THR A 258 -15.62 15.62 -12.79
N ALA A 259 -16.43 14.67 -13.28
CA ALA A 259 -16.59 13.35 -12.68
C ALA A 259 -15.29 12.52 -12.64
N THR A 260 -14.38 12.73 -13.60
CA THR A 260 -13.17 11.90 -13.77
C THR A 260 -11.86 12.69 -13.92
N GLY A 261 -11.93 14.01 -14.13
CA GLY A 261 -10.73 14.85 -14.30
C GLY A 261 -9.97 15.07 -12.99
N LEU A 262 -8.72 15.53 -13.10
CA LEU A 262 -7.84 15.72 -11.93
C LEU A 262 -7.87 17.15 -11.37
N THR A 263 -8.50 18.09 -12.07
CA THR A 263 -8.57 19.49 -11.64
C THR A 263 -9.52 19.64 -10.46
N THR A 264 -8.94 19.96 -9.30
CA THR A 264 -9.66 20.22 -8.06
C THR A 264 -10.30 21.61 -8.04
N THR A 265 -11.36 21.77 -7.26
CA THR A 265 -12.09 23.03 -7.07
C THR A 265 -12.60 23.12 -5.61
N THR A 266 -13.60 23.96 -5.34
CA THR A 266 -14.33 24.07 -4.08
C THR A 266 -15.79 23.64 -4.24
N ALA A 267 -16.56 23.63 -3.14
CA ALA A 267 -18.00 23.45 -3.20
C ALA A 267 -18.66 24.48 -4.15
N PRO A 268 -19.73 24.09 -4.88
CA PRO A 268 -20.37 24.96 -5.86
C PRO A 268 -20.99 26.17 -5.13
N THR A 269 -20.53 27.36 -5.49
CA THR A 269 -20.87 28.62 -4.82
C THR A 269 -21.19 29.68 -5.87
N GLY A 270 -22.20 30.50 -5.63
CA GLY A 270 -22.65 31.54 -6.55
C GLY A 270 -23.45 32.64 -5.86
N THR A 271 -23.58 33.78 -6.52
CA THR A 271 -24.39 34.93 -6.06
C THR A 271 -25.45 35.32 -7.08
N ASN A 272 -25.17 35.13 -8.37
CA ASN A 272 -26.09 35.49 -9.45
C ASN A 272 -26.99 34.31 -9.81
N ALA A 273 -28.14 34.61 -10.42
CA ALA A 273 -28.99 33.58 -10.99
C ALA A 273 -28.21 32.70 -11.99
N GLY A 274 -28.38 31.39 -11.87
CA GLY A 274 -27.65 30.41 -12.66
C GLY A 274 -27.48 29.07 -11.96
N THR A 275 -26.77 28.17 -12.63
CA THR A 275 -26.47 26.82 -12.14
C THR A 275 -24.96 26.67 -11.95
N TYR A 276 -24.56 26.26 -10.75
CA TYR A 276 -23.17 26.05 -10.36
C TYR A 276 -22.99 24.60 -9.94
N GLN A 277 -21.94 23.95 -10.46
CA GLN A 277 -21.74 22.51 -10.28
C GLN A 277 -20.31 22.17 -9.89
N ALA A 278 -20.16 21.18 -9.01
CA ALA A 278 -18.89 20.54 -8.71
C ALA A 278 -19.12 19.08 -8.33
N TRP A 279 -18.07 18.28 -8.40
CA TRP A 279 -18.10 16.86 -8.10
C TRP A 279 -17.40 16.58 -6.78
N ALA A 280 -18.10 16.01 -5.81
CA ALA A 280 -17.57 15.65 -4.49
C ALA A 280 -17.07 14.20 -4.49
N ALA A 281 -15.85 13.99 -3.98
CA ALA A 281 -15.31 12.69 -3.63
C ALA A 281 -15.07 12.63 -2.11
N SER A 282 -15.27 11.46 -1.51
CA SER A 282 -14.83 11.20 -0.14
C SER A 282 -13.38 10.76 -0.16
N VAL A 283 -12.60 11.16 0.84
CA VAL A 283 -11.16 10.88 0.92
C VAL A 283 -10.85 10.39 2.32
N ASN A 284 -10.08 9.31 2.44
CA ASN A 284 -9.69 8.79 3.75
C ASN A 284 -8.86 9.83 4.53
N ASN A 285 -9.15 10.05 5.80
CA ASN A 285 -8.45 11.10 6.58
C ASN A 285 -7.04 10.68 7.04
N ALA A 286 -6.72 9.39 6.99
CA ALA A 286 -5.39 8.88 7.30
C ALA A 286 -4.74 8.35 6.01
N ALA A 287 -3.57 8.89 5.68
CA ALA A 287 -2.70 8.25 4.71
C ALA A 287 -2.31 6.85 5.20
N ASP A 288 -2.12 5.92 4.28
CA ASP A 288 -1.80 4.51 4.52
C ASP A 288 -0.39 4.24 5.11
N GLY A 289 0.21 5.25 5.75
CA GLY A 289 1.61 5.24 6.20
C GLY A 289 2.64 5.35 5.08
N LEU A 290 2.22 5.40 3.79
CA LEU A 290 3.07 5.69 2.63
C LEU A 290 2.74 7.05 1.98
N GLY A 291 1.78 7.79 2.54
CA GLY A 291 1.29 9.03 1.96
C GLY A 291 0.20 8.83 0.92
N ASN A 292 -0.24 7.60 0.64
CA ASN A 292 -1.36 7.40 -0.27
C ASN A 292 -2.67 7.62 0.48
N VAL A 293 -3.55 8.38 -0.16
CA VAL A 293 -4.90 8.65 0.32
C VAL A 293 -5.86 8.27 -0.80
N CYS A 294 -6.78 7.35 -0.52
CA CYS A 294 -7.72 6.88 -1.52
C CYS A 294 -9.03 7.64 -1.44
N GLU A 295 -9.60 7.85 -2.63
CA GLU A 295 -10.85 8.56 -2.84
C GLU A 295 -11.98 7.55 -3.07
N SER A 296 -13.23 7.98 -2.97
CA SER A 296 -14.37 7.16 -3.33
C SER A 296 -14.30 6.74 -4.81
N THR A 297 -14.78 5.54 -5.13
CA THR A 297 -14.68 4.97 -6.50
C THR A 297 -15.41 5.82 -7.54
N THR A 298 -16.40 6.58 -7.12
CA THR A 298 -17.11 7.55 -7.95
C THR A 298 -17.20 8.88 -7.23
N ARG A 299 -17.54 9.93 -7.99
CA ARG A 299 -17.81 11.26 -7.45
C ARG A 299 -19.30 11.54 -7.58
N VAL A 300 -19.84 12.31 -6.64
CA VAL A 300 -21.24 12.75 -6.65
C VAL A 300 -21.30 14.18 -7.18
N LEU A 301 -22.13 14.41 -8.20
CA LEU A 301 -22.43 15.75 -8.68
C LEU A 301 -23.24 16.49 -7.63
N VAL A 302 -22.83 17.70 -7.28
CA VAL A 302 -23.56 18.62 -6.41
C VAL A 302 -23.89 19.87 -7.19
N THR A 303 -25.14 20.31 -7.12
CA THR A 303 -25.68 21.44 -7.87
C THR A 303 -26.23 22.50 -6.93
N LEU A 304 -25.77 23.74 -7.13
CA LEU A 304 -26.41 24.94 -6.62
C LEU A 304 -27.19 25.60 -7.76
N THR A 305 -28.49 25.81 -7.56
CA THR A 305 -29.35 26.56 -8.48
C THR A 305 -29.83 27.83 -7.79
N ILE A 306 -29.48 28.98 -8.37
CA ILE A 306 -30.04 30.28 -7.97
C ILE A 306 -31.02 30.67 -9.06
N GLU A 307 -32.31 30.59 -8.75
CA GLU A 307 -33.37 30.97 -9.67
C GLU A 307 -33.44 32.49 -9.76
N ALA A 308 -33.56 33.01 -10.98
CA ALA A 308 -33.90 34.41 -11.16
C ALA A 308 -35.28 34.66 -10.55
N ASP A 309 -35.48 35.86 -10.00
CA ASP A 309 -36.81 36.26 -9.55
C ASP A 309 -37.83 36.05 -10.68
N LEU A 310 -39.00 35.53 -10.30
CA LEU A 310 -40.13 35.46 -11.23
C LEU A 310 -40.38 36.88 -11.76
N PRO A 311 -40.62 37.05 -13.08
CA PRO A 311 -40.93 38.36 -13.61
C PRO A 311 -42.14 38.92 -12.87
N VAL A 312 -42.00 40.12 -12.30
CA VAL A 312 -43.10 40.86 -11.68
C VAL A 312 -44.12 41.13 -12.77
N THR A 313 -45.20 40.33 -12.83
CA THR A 313 -46.32 40.61 -13.71
C THR A 313 -47.16 41.69 -13.05
N TRP A 314 -47.10 42.90 -13.57
CA TRP A 314 -48.05 43.95 -13.22
C TRP A 314 -49.44 43.51 -13.67
N LEU A 315 -50.35 43.27 -12.72
CA LEU A 315 -51.77 43.17 -13.01
C LEU A 315 -52.32 44.61 -13.03
N ASN A 316 -52.43 45.21 -14.21
CA ASN A 316 -53.05 46.53 -14.33
C ASN A 316 -54.56 46.38 -14.15
N PHE A 317 -55.07 46.80 -13.00
CA PHE A 317 -56.49 47.13 -12.81
C PHE A 317 -56.61 48.65 -12.73
N ASP A 318 -57.29 49.24 -13.72
CA ASP A 318 -57.90 50.57 -13.72
C ASP A 318 -57.32 51.59 -12.73
N GLY A 319 -56.06 52.01 -12.97
CA GLY A 319 -55.46 53.17 -12.31
C GLY A 319 -54.74 52.94 -10.98
N TYR A 320 -54.62 51.70 -10.48
CA TYR A 320 -53.85 51.40 -9.27
C TYR A 320 -52.78 50.32 -9.51
N SER A 321 -51.51 50.65 -9.26
CA SER A 321 -50.42 49.67 -9.23
C SER A 321 -50.35 49.01 -7.85
N LEU A 322 -50.74 47.74 -7.76
CA LEU A 322 -50.45 46.91 -6.59
C LEU A 322 -49.15 46.14 -6.84
N ILE A 323 -48.16 46.37 -5.98
CA ILE A 323 -46.93 45.57 -5.96
C ILE A 323 -47.28 44.26 -5.25
N ASN A 324 -47.32 43.13 -5.98
CA ASN A 324 -47.27 41.84 -5.32
C ASN A 324 -45.81 41.55 -4.94
N ALA A 325 -45.34 42.21 -3.87
CA ALA A 325 -44.02 41.96 -3.33
C ALA A 325 -44.12 40.70 -2.46
N ASN A 326 -43.74 39.55 -3.02
CA ASN A 326 -43.51 38.34 -2.23
C ASN A 326 -42.14 38.38 -1.51
N GLN A 327 -41.73 39.57 -1.07
CA GLN A 327 -40.54 39.86 -0.29
C GLN A 327 -40.97 40.72 0.90
N GLY A 328 -41.28 40.09 2.02
CA GLY A 328 -41.00 40.61 3.36
C GLY A 328 -41.46 42.03 3.78
N LEU A 329 -42.40 42.69 3.12
CA LEU A 329 -42.95 43.97 3.59
C LEU A 329 -44.25 43.75 4.36
N LYS A 330 -44.12 43.59 5.68
CA LYS A 330 -45.20 43.94 6.61
C LYS A 330 -45.56 45.42 6.39
N SER A 331 -46.87 45.67 6.28
CA SER A 331 -47.57 46.95 6.38
C SER A 331 -47.23 48.03 5.34
N VAL A 332 -48.02 48.14 4.27
CA VAL A 332 -48.74 49.37 3.87
C VAL A 332 -49.92 48.98 2.99
N LEU A 333 -51.04 48.51 3.55
CA LEU A 333 -52.29 48.41 2.79
C LEU A 333 -53.52 48.41 3.72
N PHE A 334 -53.77 49.52 4.40
CA PHE A 334 -55.09 49.81 4.98
C PHE A 334 -55.14 51.30 5.35
N ASP A 335 -55.46 52.18 4.40
CA ASP A 335 -55.99 53.53 4.73
C ASP A 335 -56.63 54.31 3.57
N LEU A 336 -57.00 53.67 2.44
CA LEU A 336 -57.62 54.35 1.30
C LEU A 336 -59.11 54.01 1.05
N PHE A 337 -59.80 53.38 2.02
CA PHE A 337 -61.25 53.17 1.97
C PHE A 337 -61.96 53.62 3.25
N ARG A 338 -61.58 54.78 3.78
CA ARG A 338 -62.38 55.50 4.78
C ARG A 338 -62.44 56.96 4.36
N ASP A 339 -63.25 57.23 3.34
CA ASP A 339 -63.92 58.50 3.01
C ASP A 339 -64.27 58.50 1.52
N ALA A 340 -65.32 57.75 1.17
CA ALA A 340 -66.14 57.93 -0.02
C ALA A 340 -67.58 57.52 0.31
#